data_AF-A0A2I0KCE4-F1
#
_entry.id   AF-A0A2I0KCE4-F1
#
_cell.length_a   1.000
_cell.length_b   1.000
_cell.length_c   1.000
_cell.angle_alpha   90.00
_cell.angle_beta   90.00
_cell.angle_gamma   90.00
#
_symmetry.space_group_name_H-M   'P 1'
#
loop_
_entity.id
_entity.type
_entity.pdbx_description
1 polymer ?
#
loop_
_entity_poly.entity_id
_entity_poly.type
_entity_poly.pdbx_seq_one_letter_code
_entity_poly.pdbx_strand_id
1 'polypeptide(L)'
;MARCFSFTATRDQCFRLSFSQSGLKSTSTDLGEGTVMHCWVPRRRQQSKPNLLLLHGMGANAMWQWNEFISPLVSRFNLYVPDLVFFGESYTSRPDRTEAFQ
;
A
#
# COMPACT_ATOMS: atom_id res chain seq x y z
N MET A 1 -20.34 -15.07 23.57
CA MET A 1 -19.00 -14.87 22.99
C MET A 1 -18.92 -13.43 22.51
N ALA A 2 -18.18 -12.58 23.21
CA ALA A 2 -18.04 -11.17 22.82
C ALA A 2 -17.33 -11.09 21.46
N ARG A 3 -17.95 -10.42 20.48
CA ARG A 3 -17.30 -10.07 19.24
C ARG A 3 -16.15 -9.12 19.58
N CYS A 4 -14.91 -9.60 19.50
CA CYS A 4 -13.73 -8.76 19.61
C CYS A 4 -13.67 -7.82 18.40
N PHE A 5 -14.15 -6.58 18.56
CA PHE A 5 -13.96 -5.54 17.57
C PHE A 5 -12.51 -5.04 17.66
N SER A 6 -11.69 -5.33 16.65
CA SER A 6 -10.38 -4.70 16.52
C SER A 6 -10.56 -3.36 15.78
N PHE A 7 -10.26 -2.26 16.48
CA PHE A 7 -10.33 -0.92 15.90
C PHE A 7 -9.41 -0.78 14.69
N THR A 8 -8.18 -1.30 14.78
CA THR A 8 -7.20 -1.23 13.69
C THR A 8 -7.67 -2.04 12.50
N ALA A 9 -8.14 -3.27 12.69
CA ALA A 9 -8.64 -4.11 11.60
C ALA A 9 -9.89 -3.50 10.92
N THR A 10 -10.79 -2.89 11.71
CA THR A 10 -11.96 -2.19 11.16
C THR A 10 -11.52 -0.98 10.32
N ARG A 11 -10.54 -0.21 10.82
CA ARG A 11 -10.00 0.95 10.10
C ARG A 11 -9.26 0.54 8.82
N ASP A 12 -8.45 -0.52 8.88
CA ASP A 12 -7.80 -1.12 7.71
C ASP A 12 -8.82 -1.50 6.64
N GLN A 13 -9.93 -2.14 7.04
CA GLN A 13 -11.00 -2.47 6.10
C GLN A 13 -11.61 -1.22 5.46
N CYS A 14 -11.87 -0.16 6.24
CA CYS A 14 -12.36 1.11 5.71
C CYS A 14 -11.38 1.72 4.69
N PHE A 15 -10.08 1.76 4.99
CA PHE A 15 -9.09 2.30 4.06
C PHE A 15 -8.93 1.44 2.81
N ARG A 16 -8.94 0.11 2.95
CA ARG A 16 -8.90 -0.82 1.82
C ARG A 16 -10.07 -0.58 0.85
N LEU A 17 -11.27 -0.33 1.40
CA LEU A 17 -12.44 0.04 0.61
C LEU A 17 -12.27 1.41 -0.06
N SER A 18 -11.78 2.42 0.67
CA SER A 18 -11.50 3.76 0.14
C SER A 18 -10.53 3.73 -1.04
N PHE A 19 -9.39 3.05 -0.91
CA PHE A 19 -8.41 2.87 -2.00
C PHE A 19 -9.02 2.15 -3.20
N SER A 20 -9.77 1.07 -2.93
CA SER A 20 -10.44 0.29 -3.97
C SER A 20 -11.46 1.12 -4.75
N GLN A 21 -12.28 1.90 -4.05
CA GLN A 21 -13.29 2.80 -4.64
C GLN A 21 -12.66 3.96 -5.40
N SER A 22 -11.48 4.42 -4.98
CA SER A 22 -10.69 5.44 -5.68
C SER A 22 -10.03 4.93 -6.97
N GLY A 23 -10.28 3.68 -7.37
CA GLY A 23 -9.75 3.10 -8.61
C GLY A 23 -8.40 2.43 -8.46
N LEU A 24 -7.93 2.16 -7.23
CA LEU A 24 -6.71 1.39 -6.98
C LEU A 24 -7.02 -0.09 -6.77
N LYS A 25 -6.02 -0.93 -7.03
CA LYS A 25 -6.04 -2.39 -6.84
C LYS A 25 -4.86 -2.79 -5.98
N SER A 26 -5.11 -3.56 -4.92
CA SER A 26 -4.07 -4.23 -4.14
C SER A 26 -3.44 -5.35 -4.98
N THR A 27 -2.11 -5.36 -5.04
CA THR A 27 -1.31 -6.33 -5.80
C THR A 27 -0.05 -6.68 -5.00
N SER A 28 0.32 -7.96 -4.99
CA SER A 28 1.61 -8.42 -4.45
C SER A 28 2.48 -8.88 -5.61
N THR A 29 3.76 -8.48 -5.58
CA THR A 29 4.77 -8.85 -6.57
C THR A 29 5.92 -9.56 -5.86
N ASP A 30 6.24 -10.76 -6.30
CA ASP A 30 7.44 -11.48 -5.87
C ASP A 30 8.66 -10.89 -6.59
N LEU A 31 9.61 -10.35 -5.82
CA LEU A 31 10.86 -9.79 -6.34
C LEU A 31 11.99 -10.83 -6.39
N GLY A 32 11.72 -12.08 -5.98
CA GLY A 32 12.71 -13.13 -5.84
C GLY A 32 13.40 -13.13 -4.47
N GLU A 33 14.22 -14.15 -4.24
CA GLU A 33 15.01 -14.30 -3.00
C GLU A 33 14.16 -14.22 -1.72
N GLY A 34 12.90 -14.67 -1.79
CA GLY A 34 11.96 -14.66 -0.68
C GLY A 34 11.42 -13.29 -0.28
N THR A 35 11.51 -12.28 -1.16
CA THR A 35 11.00 -10.92 -0.90
C THR A 35 9.75 -10.64 -1.73
N VAL A 36 8.63 -10.36 -1.06
CA VAL A 36 7.35 -10.04 -1.68
C VAL A 36 6.95 -8.61 -1.30
N MET A 37 6.68 -7.80 -2.31
CA MET A 37 6.26 -6.42 -2.14
C MET A 37 4.79 -6.27 -2.48
N HIS A 38 4.03 -5.69 -1.55
CA HIS A 38 2.68 -5.24 -1.78
C HIS A 38 2.65 -3.80 -2.29
N CYS A 39 1.74 -3.54 -3.23
CA CYS A 39 1.49 -2.22 -3.76
C CYS A 39 0.04 -2.04 -4.20
N TRP A 40 -0.52 -0.86 -3.86
CA TRP A 40 -1.72 -0.36 -4.49
C TRP A 40 -1.37 0.29 -5.83
N VAL A 41 -1.88 -0.30 -6.91
CA VAL A 41 -1.61 0.12 -8.28
C VAL A 41 -2.89 0.65 -8.94
N PRO A 42 -2.82 1.47 -10.01
CA PRO A 42 -4.03 1.93 -10.68
C PRO A 42 -4.70 0.75 -11.37
N ARG A 43 -6.03 0.56 -11.19
CA ARG A 43 -6.80 -0.48 -11.89
C ARG A 43 -6.71 -0.35 -13.40
N ARG A 44 -6.65 0.90 -13.88
CA ARG A 44 -6.48 1.24 -15.29
C ARG A 44 -5.49 2.40 -15.38
N ARG A 45 -4.33 2.12 -15.97
CA ARG A 45 -3.33 3.15 -16.25
C ARG A 45 -3.83 4.05 -17.37
N GLN A 46 -3.75 5.36 -17.18
CA GLN A 46 -4.08 6.36 -18.20
C GLN A 46 -2.80 6.93 -18.78
N GLN A 47 -2.61 6.78 -20.11
CA GLN A 47 -1.38 7.22 -20.78
C GLN A 47 -1.14 8.74 -20.70
N SER A 48 -2.22 9.52 -20.58
CA SER A 48 -2.17 10.99 -20.45
C SER A 48 -1.77 11.47 -19.05
N LYS A 49 -1.79 10.59 -18.03
CA LYS A 49 -1.45 10.95 -16.65
C LYS A 49 -0.01 10.55 -16.32
N PRO A 50 0.75 11.44 -15.64
CA PRO A 50 2.05 11.05 -15.09
C PRO A 50 1.89 9.99 -13.99
N ASN A 51 2.92 9.19 -13.79
CA ASN A 51 3.00 8.25 -12.66
C ASN A 51 3.44 9.00 -11.40
N LEU A 52 2.88 8.65 -10.25
CA LEU A 52 3.29 9.17 -8.95
C LEU A 52 3.42 8.02 -7.97
N LEU A 53 4.56 7.94 -7.29
CA LEU A 53 4.86 6.98 -6.25
C LEU A 53 4.72 7.68 -4.88
N LEU A 54 3.92 7.10 -3.99
CA LEU A 54 3.73 7.60 -2.63
C LEU A 54 4.37 6.62 -1.65
N LEU A 55 5.57 6.95 -1.18
CA LEU A 55 6.31 6.13 -0.21
C LEU A 55 5.93 6.55 1.20
N HIS A 56 5.40 5.61 2.00
CA HIS A 56 5.13 5.87 3.40
C HIS A 56 6.42 5.83 4.25
N GLY A 57 6.35 6.34 5.48
CA GLY A 57 7.47 6.32 6.43
C GLY A 57 7.27 5.30 7.54
N MET A 58 7.98 5.50 8.66
CA MET A 58 7.86 4.65 9.85
C MET A 58 6.48 4.82 10.52
N GLY A 59 5.94 3.72 11.05
CA GLY A 59 4.83 3.72 12.02
C GLY A 59 3.52 3.14 11.51
N ALA A 60 3.21 3.26 10.21
CA ALA A 60 1.99 2.71 9.64
C ALA A 60 2.20 2.18 8.22
N ASN A 61 1.24 1.40 7.69
CA ASN A 61 1.26 0.95 6.31
C ASN A 61 0.83 2.07 5.34
N ALA A 62 0.94 1.80 4.03
CA ALA A 62 0.60 2.73 2.95
C ALA A 62 -0.79 3.37 3.11
N MET A 63 -1.78 2.59 3.53
CA MET A 63 -3.17 3.05 3.62
C MET A 63 -3.36 4.11 4.69
N TRP A 64 -2.83 3.86 5.89
CA TRP A 64 -2.95 4.78 7.02
C TRP A 64 -2.29 6.13 6.73
N GLN A 65 -1.15 6.13 6.06
CA GLN A 65 -0.42 7.37 5.78
C GLN A 65 -1.07 8.18 4.64
N TRP A 66 -1.64 7.51 3.62
CA TRP A 66 -2.02 8.17 2.38
C TRP A 66 -3.52 8.29 2.10
N ASN A 67 -4.40 7.68 2.89
CA ASN A 67 -5.85 7.62 2.60
C ASN A 67 -6.48 8.96 2.21
N GLU A 68 -6.22 10.01 2.98
CA GLU A 68 -6.78 11.35 2.75
C GLU A 68 -6.27 12.01 1.45
N PHE A 69 -5.12 11.56 0.94
CA PHE A 69 -4.49 12.10 -0.27
C PHE A 69 -4.88 11.33 -1.54
N ILE A 70 -5.40 10.11 -1.43
CA ILE A 70 -5.68 9.27 -2.61
C ILE A 70 -6.68 9.95 -3.55
N SER A 71 -7.85 10.34 -3.05
CA SER A 71 -8.93 10.91 -3.86
C SER A 71 -8.50 12.11 -4.72
N PRO A 72 -7.87 13.17 -4.17
CA PRO A 72 -7.42 14.28 -5.01
C PRO A 72 -6.29 13.88 -5.98
N LEU A 73 -5.42 12.95 -5.61
CA LEU A 73 -4.27 12.59 -6.44
C LEU A 73 -4.60 11.62 -7.58
N VAL A 74 -5.53 10.68 -7.43
CA VAL A 74 -5.94 9.75 -8.52
C VAL A 74 -6.56 10.48 -9.72
N SER A 75 -7.13 11.66 -9.49
CA SER A 75 -7.67 12.51 -10.55
C SER A 75 -6.58 13.02 -11.50
N ARG A 76 -5.33 13.16 -11.02
CA ARG A 76 -4.20 13.77 -11.74
C ARG A 76 -3.08 12.80 -12.12
N PHE A 77 -2.94 11.70 -11.40
CA PHE A 77 -1.81 10.77 -11.54
C PHE A 77 -2.24 9.31 -11.66
N ASN A 78 -1.37 8.48 -12.23
CA ASN A 78 -1.39 7.04 -12.02
C ASN A 78 -0.67 6.74 -10.70
N LEU A 79 -1.41 6.48 -9.63
CA LEU A 79 -0.83 6.29 -8.29
C LEU A 79 -0.33 4.88 -8.05
N TYR A 80 0.87 4.81 -7.48
CA TYR A 80 1.49 3.61 -6.96
C TYR A 80 1.80 3.86 -5.49
N VAL A 81 1.27 3.02 -4.60
CA VAL A 81 1.41 3.20 -3.15
C VAL A 81 1.86 1.85 -2.55
N PRO A 82 3.19 1.60 -2.53
CA PRO A 82 3.74 0.37 -1.97
C PRO A 82 3.75 0.41 -0.45
N ASP A 83 3.61 -0.76 0.17
CA ASP A 83 4.09 -0.96 1.53
C ASP A 83 5.61 -1.17 1.48
N LEU A 84 6.39 -0.43 2.27
CA LEU A 84 7.83 -0.67 2.43
C LEU A 84 8.08 -2.10 2.93
N VAL A 85 9.22 -2.69 2.59
CA VAL A 85 9.59 -4.01 3.10
C VAL A 85 9.55 -3.98 4.63
N PHE A 86 8.96 -5.02 5.24
CA PHE A 86 8.66 -5.14 6.68
C PHE A 86 7.41 -4.39 7.17
N PHE A 87 6.66 -3.72 6.30
CA PHE A 87 5.40 -3.05 6.64
C PHE A 87 4.22 -3.64 5.87
N GLY A 88 3.02 -3.48 6.45
CA GLY A 88 1.76 -3.86 5.82
C GLY A 88 1.78 -5.32 5.32
N GLU A 89 1.54 -5.51 4.02
CA GLU A 89 1.55 -6.82 3.39
C GLU A 89 2.88 -7.14 2.64
N SER A 90 3.89 -6.28 2.75
CA SER A 90 5.25 -6.49 2.21
C SER A 90 6.14 -7.22 3.22
N TYR A 91 6.83 -8.28 2.79
CA TYR A 91 7.68 -9.09 3.67
C TYR A 91 8.89 -9.68 2.94
N THR A 92 9.87 -10.13 3.72
CA THR A 92 10.98 -10.95 3.22
C THR A 92 11.31 -12.07 4.21
N SER A 93 11.70 -13.24 3.68
CA SER A 93 12.29 -14.33 4.49
C SER A 93 13.79 -14.16 4.71
N ARG A 94 14.44 -13.20 4.04
CA ARG A 94 15.87 -12.91 4.22
C ARG A 94 16.15 -12.41 5.65
N PRO A 95 17.32 -12.71 6.22
CA PRO A 95 17.68 -12.25 7.56
C PRO A 95 18.25 -10.82 7.59
N ASP A 96 18.50 -10.20 6.43
CA ASP A 96 19.09 -8.86 6.32
C ASP A 96 18.15 -7.79 6.87
N ARG A 97 18.65 -6.96 7.79
CA ARG A 97 17.93 -5.88 8.47
C ARG A 97 18.69 -4.55 8.39
N THR A 98 19.62 -4.43 7.44
CA THR A 98 20.35 -3.20 7.21
C THR A 98 19.45 -2.14 6.57
N GLU A 99 19.72 -0.86 6.84
CA GLU A 99 19.01 0.24 6.18
C GLU A 99 19.17 0.20 4.65
N ALA A 100 20.31 -0.31 4.16
CA ALA A 100 20.56 -0.45 2.72
C ALA A 100 19.72 -1.55 2.07
N PHE A 101 19.23 -2.52 2.84
CA PHE A 101 18.33 -3.56 2.35
C PHE A 101 16.88 -3.07 2.23
N GLN A 102 16.50 -2.08 3.05
CA GLN A 102 15.17 -1.47 3.06
C GLN A 102 15.03 -0.39 1.99
#